data_AF-A0A381UIS1-F1
#
_entry.id   AF-A0A381UIS1-F1
#
_cell.length_a   1.000
_cell.length_b   1.000
_cell.length_c   1.000
_cell.angle_alpha   90.00
_cell.angle_beta   90.00
_cell.angle_gamma   90.00
#
_symmetry.space_group_name_H-M   'P 1'
#
loop_
_entity.id
_entity.type
_entity.pdbx_description
1 polymer ?
#
loop_
_entity_poly.entity_id
_entity_poly.type
_entity_poly.pdbx_seq_one_letter_code
_entity_poly.pdbx_strand_id
1 'polypeptide(L)'
;MKNFNQYVTEAGTGAVGSWNQEPVTFNQTDPFDLANPTVLKRVNAFVGSIGDREYLIPESAIGQLRNFLMRLGLQFPDTPLPEAAGTISLPLSQWGGRFGKDLDTPYDEFVSDDGITDRLPGGLSLEIKTEAVANGSWKVYAEIK
;
A
#
# COMPACT_ATOMS: atom_id res chain seq x y z
N MET A 1 -32.42 40.38 -14.85
CA MET A 1 -31.81 39.41 -13.91
C MET A 1 -32.52 38.09 -14.09
N LYS A 2 -31.79 36.96 -14.08
CA LYS A 2 -32.39 35.62 -14.22
C LYS A 2 -33.11 35.23 -12.94
N ASN A 3 -34.19 34.45 -13.05
CA ASN A 3 -34.90 33.92 -11.89
C ASN A 3 -34.26 32.61 -11.39
N PHE A 4 -34.57 32.21 -10.16
CA PHE A 4 -33.99 31.03 -9.52
C PHE A 4 -34.18 29.75 -10.34
N ASN A 5 -35.36 29.56 -10.92
CA ASN A 5 -35.65 28.38 -11.75
C ASN A 5 -34.79 28.34 -13.03
N GLN A 6 -34.49 29.50 -13.62
CA GLN A 6 -33.60 29.61 -14.78
C GLN A 6 -32.15 29.22 -14.43
N TYR A 7 -31.67 29.55 -13.22
CA TYR A 7 -30.34 29.11 -12.76
C TYR A 7 -30.25 27.61 -12.55
N VAL A 8 -31.32 26.98 -12.04
CA VAL A 8 -31.38 25.52 -11.86
C VAL A 8 -31.37 24.80 -13.21
N THR A 9 -32.04 25.35 -14.23
CA THR A 9 -32.09 24.75 -15.57
C THR A 9 -30.86 25.02 -16.43
N GLU A 10 -30.07 26.08 -16.17
CA GLU A 10 -28.86 26.37 -16.93
C GLU A 10 -27.73 25.33 -16.72
N ALA A 11 -27.74 24.62 -15.60
CA ALA A 11 -26.84 23.50 -15.36
C ALA A 11 -27.17 22.25 -16.21
N GLY A 12 -28.29 22.24 -16.94
CA GLY A 12 -28.84 21.07 -17.63
C GLY A 12 -28.41 20.84 -19.09
N THR A 13 -27.66 21.74 -19.73
CA THR A 13 -27.23 21.56 -21.14
C THR A 13 -25.79 21.98 -21.40
N GLY A 14 -24.92 21.96 -20.38
CA GLY A 14 -23.54 22.45 -20.50
C GLY A 14 -22.64 21.90 -19.41
N ALA A 15 -22.28 20.64 -19.55
CA ALA A 15 -21.34 19.91 -18.70
C ALA A 15 -19.92 20.50 -18.74
N VAL A 16 -19.57 21.41 -17.83
CA VAL A 16 -18.16 21.58 -17.43
C VAL A 16 -17.88 20.52 -16.37
N GLY A 17 -17.56 19.30 -16.79
CA GLY A 17 -17.27 18.18 -15.89
C GLY A 17 -17.76 16.83 -16.40
N SER A 18 -16.99 15.78 -16.11
CA SER A 18 -17.33 14.39 -16.45
C SER A 18 -18.40 13.87 -15.48
N TRP A 19 -19.64 13.71 -15.95
CA TRP A 19 -20.81 13.36 -15.13
C TRP A 19 -20.86 11.91 -14.61
N ASN A 20 -19.92 11.05 -15.03
CA ASN A 20 -19.89 9.64 -14.67
C ASN A 20 -18.64 9.27 -13.84
N GLN A 21 -18.19 10.18 -12.96
CA GLN A 21 -17.14 9.84 -12.02
C GLN A 21 -17.72 8.98 -10.90
N GLU A 22 -17.57 7.67 -11.04
CA GLU A 22 -17.71 6.79 -9.90
C GLU A 22 -16.54 7.03 -8.94
N PRO A 23 -16.80 7.17 -7.62
CA PRO A 23 -15.73 7.17 -6.64
C PRO A 23 -14.83 5.96 -6.85
N VAL A 24 -13.52 6.11 -6.66
CA VAL A 24 -12.56 5.00 -6.81
C VAL A 24 -12.95 3.79 -5.94
N THR A 25 -13.66 4.04 -4.84
CA THR A 25 -14.17 3.06 -3.87
C THR A 25 -15.47 2.36 -4.29
N PHE A 26 -16.19 2.85 -5.31
CA PHE A 26 -17.54 2.36 -5.68
C PHE A 26 -17.51 0.96 -6.34
N ASN A 27 -16.44 0.61 -7.04
CA ASN A 27 -16.30 -0.68 -7.74
C ASN A 27 -15.57 -1.76 -6.91
N GLN A 28 -15.67 -1.72 -5.58
CA GLN A 28 -14.96 -2.65 -4.68
C GLN A 28 -13.45 -2.74 -5.00
N THR A 29 -12.87 -1.67 -5.55
CA THR A 29 -11.46 -1.59 -5.94
C THR A 29 -10.82 -0.45 -5.16
N ASP A 30 -11.13 -0.37 -3.88
CA ASP A 30 -10.44 0.55 -2.98
C ASP A 30 -8.94 0.20 -2.99
N PRO A 31 -8.05 1.09 -3.46
CA PRO A 31 -6.62 0.82 -3.52
C PRO A 31 -6.00 0.50 -2.16
N PHE A 32 -6.68 0.84 -1.06
CA PHE A 32 -6.23 0.65 0.31
C PHE A 32 -6.79 -0.62 0.97
N ASP A 33 -7.75 -1.30 0.33
CA ASP A 33 -8.35 -2.53 0.85
C ASP A 33 -7.50 -3.76 0.51
N LEU A 34 -6.54 -4.06 1.38
CA LEU A 34 -5.63 -5.20 1.22
C LEU A 34 -6.29 -6.56 1.51
N ALA A 35 -7.47 -6.58 2.14
CA ALA A 35 -8.25 -7.81 2.29
C ALA A 35 -8.87 -8.24 0.95
N ASN A 36 -8.99 -7.33 -0.01
CA ASN A 36 -9.41 -7.66 -1.36
C ASN A 36 -8.26 -8.30 -2.16
N PRO A 37 -8.40 -9.56 -2.61
CA PRO A 37 -7.34 -10.28 -3.32
C PRO A 37 -6.97 -9.63 -4.66
N THR A 38 -7.89 -8.91 -5.31
CA THR A 38 -7.61 -8.19 -6.56
C THR A 38 -6.70 -6.99 -6.32
N VAL A 39 -6.92 -6.27 -5.22
CA VAL A 39 -6.08 -5.13 -4.81
C VAL A 39 -4.72 -5.64 -4.38
N LEU A 40 -4.67 -6.65 -3.49
CA LEU A 40 -3.42 -7.25 -3.03
C LEU A 40 -2.56 -7.77 -4.19
N LYS A 41 -3.18 -8.44 -5.19
CA LYS A 41 -2.47 -8.88 -6.40
C LYS A 41 -1.84 -7.72 -7.18
N ARG A 42 -2.51 -6.58 -7.28
CA ARG A 42 -1.98 -5.39 -7.99
C ARG A 42 -0.85 -4.73 -7.21
N VAL A 43 -1.00 -4.62 -5.89
CA VAL A 43 0.05 -4.12 -5.00
C VAL A 43 1.28 -5.02 -5.09
N ASN A 44 1.10 -6.35 -5.01
CA ASN A 44 2.19 -7.31 -5.11
C ASN A 44 2.86 -7.29 -6.49
N ALA A 45 2.11 -7.08 -7.58
CA ALA A 45 2.68 -6.93 -8.92
C ALA A 45 3.60 -5.70 -9.03
N PHE A 46 3.23 -4.58 -8.39
CA PHE A 46 4.12 -3.41 -8.34
C PHE A 46 5.36 -3.68 -7.48
N VAL A 47 5.19 -4.30 -6.31
CA VAL A 47 6.30 -4.69 -5.44
C VAL A 47 7.28 -5.60 -6.18
N GLY A 48 6.78 -6.59 -6.93
CA GLY A 48 7.59 -7.47 -7.77
C GLY A 48 8.33 -6.75 -8.90
N SER A 49 7.78 -5.66 -9.44
CA SER A 49 8.40 -4.90 -10.54
C SER A 49 9.74 -4.24 -10.15
N ILE A 50 10.06 -4.16 -8.86
CA ILE A 50 11.38 -3.73 -8.38
C ILE A 50 12.49 -4.70 -8.82
N GLY A 51 12.17 -5.99 -8.98
CA GLY A 51 13.12 -7.01 -9.47
C GLY A 51 13.50 -6.89 -10.95
N ASP A 52 12.77 -6.07 -11.73
CA ASP A 52 13.05 -5.85 -13.16
C ASP A 52 14.23 -4.90 -13.39
N ARG A 53 14.75 -4.28 -12.32
CA ARG A 53 15.84 -3.28 -12.38
C ARG A 53 17.10 -3.81 -11.69
N GLU A 54 18.23 -3.28 -12.13
CA GLU A 54 19.49 -3.35 -11.39
C GLU A 54 19.73 -2.03 -10.66
N TYR A 55 20.28 -2.14 -9.46
CA TYR A 55 20.54 -1.03 -8.56
C TYR A 55 22.03 -0.93 -8.27
N LEU A 56 22.55 0.30 -8.18
CA LEU A 56 23.93 0.50 -7.74
C LEU A 56 24.14 0.04 -6.29
N ILE A 57 23.13 0.31 -5.45
CA ILE A 57 23.08 -0.11 -4.04
C ILE A 57 21.66 -0.61 -3.71
N PRO A 58 21.52 -1.69 -2.92
CA PRO A 58 20.22 -2.28 -2.60
C PRO A 58 19.29 -1.34 -1.83
N GLU A 59 19.85 -0.39 -1.06
CA GLU A 59 19.12 0.64 -0.31
C GLU A 59 18.23 1.48 -1.23
N SER A 60 18.66 1.73 -2.47
CA SER A 60 17.89 2.49 -3.45
C SER A 60 16.59 1.77 -3.83
N ALA A 61 16.61 0.43 -3.92
CA ALA A 61 15.44 -0.37 -4.19
C ALA A 61 14.49 -0.38 -2.98
N ILE A 62 15.04 -0.53 -1.77
CA ILE A 62 14.26 -0.46 -0.53
C ILE A 62 13.59 0.91 -0.36
N GLY A 63 14.30 1.99 -0.68
CA GLY A 63 13.73 3.34 -0.66
C GLY A 63 12.56 3.50 -1.65
N GLN A 64 12.65 2.90 -2.83
CA GLN A 64 11.55 2.89 -3.80
C GLN A 64 10.35 2.07 -3.29
N LEU A 65 10.59 0.88 -2.73
CA LEU A 65 9.56 0.06 -2.08
C LEU A 65 8.85 0.83 -0.96
N ARG A 66 9.62 1.45 -0.06
CA ARG A 66 9.10 2.26 1.05
C ARG A 66 8.24 3.42 0.53
N ASN A 67 8.74 4.19 -0.43
CA ASN A 67 7.99 5.31 -1.01
C ASN A 67 6.70 4.88 -1.68
N PHE A 68 6.67 3.70 -2.32
CA PHE A 68 5.46 3.17 -2.92
C PHE A 68 4.47 2.69 -1.86
N LEU A 69 4.92 1.84 -0.93
CA LEU A 69 4.07 1.27 0.12
C LEU A 69 3.48 2.36 1.02
N MET A 70 4.26 3.40 1.37
CA MET A 70 3.77 4.54 2.14
C MET A 70 2.59 5.27 1.48
N ARG A 71 2.51 5.32 0.15
CA ARG A 71 1.35 5.93 -0.55
C ARG A 71 0.06 5.16 -0.35
N LEU A 72 0.16 3.87 -0.04
CA LEU A 72 -0.95 2.98 0.30
C LEU A 72 -1.19 2.90 1.81
N GLY A 73 -0.45 3.67 2.60
CA GLY A 73 -0.44 3.61 4.06
C GLY A 73 0.35 2.43 4.62
N LEU A 74 1.00 1.62 3.78
CA LEU A 74 1.78 0.46 4.21
C LEU A 74 3.18 0.86 4.68
N GLN A 75 3.62 0.24 5.77
CA GLN A 75 4.90 0.51 6.41
C GLN A 75 5.56 -0.80 6.83
N PHE A 76 6.88 -0.86 6.72
CA PHE A 76 7.71 -1.96 7.22
C PHE A 76 8.87 -1.37 8.04
N PRO A 77 9.41 -2.10 9.03
CA PRO A 77 10.50 -1.62 9.87
C PRO A 77 11.75 -1.26 9.06
N ASP A 78 12.66 -0.50 9.66
CA ASP A 78 13.95 -0.24 9.05
C ASP A 78 14.70 -1.53 8.78
N THR A 79 15.32 -1.58 7.61
CA THR A 79 15.90 -2.80 7.07
C THR A 79 17.41 -2.67 7.11
N PRO A 80 18.10 -3.30 8.08
CA PRO A 80 19.55 -3.46 7.99
C PRO A 80 19.81 -4.43 6.83
N LEU A 81 20.24 -3.88 5.69
CA LEU A 81 20.62 -4.70 4.55
C LEU A 81 21.88 -5.49 4.93
N PRO A 82 21.86 -6.82 4.80
CA PRO A 82 23.05 -7.62 5.04
C PRO A 82 24.15 -7.22 4.03
N GLU A 83 25.41 -7.16 4.48
CA GLU A 83 26.58 -6.92 3.61
C GLU A 83 26.72 -7.98 2.51
N ALA A 84 26.05 -9.13 2.69
CA ALA A 84 25.98 -10.23 1.73
C ALA A 84 24.54 -10.46 1.24
N ALA A 85 24.42 -11.08 0.06
CA ALA A 85 23.14 -11.51 -0.51
C ALA A 85 22.32 -12.32 0.53
N GLY A 86 21.04 -12.00 0.66
CA GLY A 86 20.19 -12.62 1.66
C GLY A 86 18.71 -12.41 1.41
N THR A 87 17.91 -13.18 2.13
CA THR A 87 16.45 -13.03 2.17
C THR A 87 16.05 -12.61 3.58
N ILE A 88 15.19 -11.61 3.66
CA ILE A 88 14.61 -11.11 4.91
C ILE A 88 13.09 -11.07 4.74
N SER A 89 12.36 -11.31 5.83
CA SER A 89 10.92 -11.12 5.89
C SER A 89 10.61 -10.09 6.96
N LEU A 90 9.84 -9.07 6.58
CA LEU A 90 9.52 -7.93 7.43
C LEU A 90 8.00 -7.83 7.61
N PRO A 91 7.47 -7.72 8.83
CA PRO A 91 6.04 -7.54 9.03
C PRO A 91 5.59 -6.20 8.44
N LEU A 92 4.42 -6.20 7.80
CA LEU A 92 3.77 -4.98 7.30
C LEU A 92 2.76 -4.48 8.33
N SER A 93 2.63 -3.16 8.40
CA SER A 93 1.55 -2.48 9.13
C SER A 93 0.90 -1.45 8.21
N GLN A 94 -0.38 -1.16 8.43
CA GLN A 94 -1.10 -0.13 7.69
C GLN A 94 -1.46 1.04 8.61
N TRP A 95 -1.18 2.26 8.15
CA TRP A 95 -1.41 3.53 8.87
C TRP A 95 -0.74 3.63 10.26
N GLY A 96 0.30 2.84 10.49
CA GLY A 96 0.99 2.77 11.79
C GLY A 96 0.32 1.84 12.80
N GLY A 97 -0.65 1.03 12.37
CA GLY A 97 -1.38 0.10 13.22
C GLY A 97 -2.62 0.70 13.87
N ARG A 98 -3.28 -0.11 14.71
CA ARG A 98 -4.40 0.34 15.54
C ARG A 98 -3.94 0.39 16.99
N PHE A 99 -4.27 1.48 17.67
CA PHE A 99 -4.12 1.58 19.12
C PHE A 99 -5.42 2.11 19.73
N GLY A 100 -5.99 1.38 20.67
CA GLY A 100 -7.23 1.81 21.33
C GLY A 100 -7.96 0.69 22.06
N LYS A 101 -9.29 0.78 22.08
CA LYS A 101 -10.18 -0.22 22.66
C LYS A 101 -11.27 -0.54 21.65
N ASP A 102 -11.52 -1.83 21.45
CA ASP A 102 -12.71 -2.32 20.75
C ASP A 102 -13.86 -2.53 21.75
N LEU A 103 -15.02 -2.94 21.25
CA LEU A 103 -16.21 -3.21 22.07
C LEU A 103 -15.97 -4.27 23.14
N ASP A 104 -15.10 -5.24 22.85
CA ASP A 104 -14.83 -6.39 23.71
C ASP A 104 -13.52 -6.25 24.52
N THR A 105 -12.81 -5.12 24.39
CA THR A 105 -11.55 -4.92 25.12
C THR A 105 -11.83 -4.57 26.59
N PRO A 106 -11.27 -5.32 27.56
CA PRO A 106 -11.38 -5.00 28.98
C PRO A 106 -10.92 -3.56 29.33
N TYR A 107 -11.38 -3.03 30.46
CA TYR A 107 -11.09 -1.63 30.84
C TYR A 107 -9.60 -1.38 31.11
N ASP A 108 -8.84 -2.41 31.47
CA ASP A 108 -7.41 -2.40 31.77
C ASP A 108 -6.49 -2.80 30.61
N GLU A 109 -7.05 -3.22 29.47
CA GLU A 109 -6.29 -3.65 28.30
C GLU A 109 -6.43 -2.68 27.10
N PHE A 110 -5.52 -2.75 26.15
CA PHE A 110 -5.59 -2.00 24.90
C PHE A 110 -5.31 -2.92 23.72
N VAL A 111 -6.02 -2.67 22.63
CA VAL A 111 -5.69 -3.23 21.32
C VAL A 111 -4.49 -2.44 20.78
N SER A 112 -3.47 -3.17 20.35
CA SER A 112 -2.26 -2.64 19.73
C SER A 112 -1.81 -3.61 18.64
N ASP A 113 -2.31 -3.42 17.42
CA ASP A 113 -2.09 -4.33 16.29
C ASP A 113 -1.51 -3.60 15.05
N ASP A 114 -1.23 -4.36 13.99
CA ASP A 114 -0.62 -3.89 12.73
C ASP A 114 -1.59 -3.14 11.81
N GLY A 115 -2.88 -3.05 12.17
CA GLY A 115 -3.93 -2.45 11.35
C GLY A 115 -4.32 -3.28 10.13
N ILE A 116 -3.88 -4.54 10.03
CA ILE A 116 -4.15 -5.46 8.90
C ILE A 116 -4.77 -6.76 9.39
N THR A 117 -4.22 -7.35 10.45
CA THR A 117 -4.58 -8.68 10.98
C THR A 117 -6.05 -8.77 11.39
N ASP A 118 -6.67 -7.65 11.80
CA ASP A 118 -8.09 -7.56 12.14
C ASP A 118 -9.02 -7.79 10.93
N ARG A 119 -8.58 -7.39 9.73
CA ARG A 119 -9.32 -7.52 8.47
C ARG A 119 -8.86 -8.72 7.63
N LEU A 120 -7.61 -9.13 7.78
CA LEU A 120 -6.99 -10.23 7.05
C LEU A 120 -6.23 -11.15 8.04
N PRO A 121 -6.84 -12.28 8.46
CA PRO A 121 -6.22 -13.21 9.40
C PRO A 121 -4.86 -13.70 8.90
N GLY A 122 -3.82 -13.55 9.74
CA GLY A 122 -2.43 -13.89 9.40
C GLY A 122 -1.56 -12.68 9.06
N GLY A 123 -2.16 -11.49 8.90
CA GLY A 123 -1.43 -10.26 8.59
C GLY A 123 -0.79 -10.30 7.21
N LEU A 124 0.18 -9.41 6.98
CA LEU A 124 0.98 -9.39 5.76
C LEU A 124 2.45 -9.19 6.11
N SER A 125 3.35 -9.74 5.29
CA SER A 125 4.79 -9.51 5.40
C SER A 125 5.40 -9.20 4.04
N LEU A 126 6.45 -8.38 4.03
CA LEU A 126 7.25 -8.08 2.85
C LEU A 126 8.51 -8.94 2.91
N GLU A 127 8.61 -9.89 1.98
CA GLU A 127 9.84 -10.62 1.72
C GLU A 127 10.72 -9.81 0.77
N ILE A 128 11.99 -9.60 1.13
CA ILE A 128 12.98 -8.92 0.30
C ILE A 128 14.17 -9.86 0.14
N LYS A 129 14.58 -10.09 -1.11
CA LYS A 129 15.77 -10.85 -1.45
C LYS A 129 16.75 -9.96 -2.21
N THR A 130 17.99 -9.90 -1.73
CA THR A 130 19.07 -9.16 -2.38
C THR A 130 20.11 -10.10 -2.96
N GLU A 131 20.59 -9.79 -4.16
CA GLU A 131 21.62 -10.56 -4.86
C GLU A 131 22.64 -9.60 -5.49
N ALA A 132 23.93 -9.86 -5.28
CA ALA A 132 24.99 -9.16 -5.99
C ALA A 132 25.14 -9.72 -7.41
N VAL A 133 25.26 -8.84 -8.40
CA VAL A 133 25.41 -9.18 -9.82
C VAL A 133 26.88 -9.01 -10.22
N ALA A 134 27.33 -9.77 -11.23
CA ALA A 134 28.73 -9.84 -11.65
C ALA A 134 29.36 -8.50 -12.07
N ASN A 135 28.56 -7.50 -12.43
CA ASN A 135 28.99 -6.14 -12.81
C ASN A 135 29.14 -5.20 -11.60
N GLY A 136 28.98 -5.70 -10.36
CA GLY A 136 29.03 -4.89 -9.14
C GLY A 136 27.72 -4.14 -8.84
N SER A 137 26.67 -4.39 -9.60
CA SER A 137 25.30 -3.94 -9.28
C SER A 137 24.59 -4.96 -8.40
N TRP A 138 23.38 -4.61 -7.98
CA TRP A 138 22.52 -5.42 -7.12
C TRP A 138 21.16 -5.63 -7.77
N LYS A 139 20.61 -6.83 -7.61
CA LYS A 139 19.19 -7.10 -7.83
C LYS A 139 18.48 -7.24 -6.50
N VAL A 140 17.26 -6.70 -6.46
CA VAL A 140 16.39 -6.76 -5.30
C VAL A 140 15.04 -7.30 -5.76
N TYR A 141 14.66 -8.45 -5.24
CA TYR A 141 13.33 -9.02 -5.45
C TYR A 141 12.50 -8.76 -4.20
N ALA A 142 11.21 -8.49 -4.40
CA ALA A 142 10.30 -8.28 -3.30
C ALA A 142 8.94 -8.92 -3.58
N GLU A 143 8.31 -9.44 -2.54
CA GLU A 143 6.98 -10.04 -2.60
C GLU A 143 6.24 -9.81 -1.28
N ILE A 144 4.95 -9.49 -1.35
CA ILE A 144 4.07 -9.49 -0.19
C ILE A 144 3.51 -10.90 0.01
N LYS A 145 3.70 -11.44 1.22
CA LYS A 145 3.17 -12.73 1.69
C LYS A 145 2.04 -12.52 2.69
#